data_AF-A0A7C1PWW6-F1
#
_entry.id   AF-A0A7C1PWW6-F1
#
_cell.length_a   1.000
_cell.length_b   1.000
_cell.length_c   1.000
_cell.angle_alpha   90.00
_cell.angle_beta   90.00
_cell.angle_gamma   90.00
#
_symmetry.space_group_name_H-M   'P 1'
#
loop_
_entity.id
_entity.type
_entity.pdbx_description
1 polymer ?
#
loop_
_entity_poly.entity_id
_entity_poly.type
_entity_poly.pdbx_seq_one_letter_code
_entity_poly.pdbx_strand_id
1 'polypeptide(L)'
;MFFTIKNILIATFVTVLSLCLLVNTIRCNAGSFYVERDVLWNTIADAANGNDIIVKNGATLTIDVKNAVCNSLRLGDNNNPNKGNGFLTFKRKSVLAVKGLVTIGDNLMQGTIDMSSGGTLTCEGFIENHVAAFISGQGTVIIPRGKKLPKNFAFFQSEEHRKLSRLANIDFEKKDYKSAGESYQKLLTELPPIAFYNYRLGICYFNSISEKEKAIPYLKKAAEGFRDISDSVPAEIFYYLAKTYHRDNQFEKAIEQYENHKISVEKDIQVSKKLKQNVLSMINREIQLCNYGNELKNKPVNVLIDNLGEEVNTIYPDYSPILRSDGTLVFTSRREGSTGGKKDKEGNFFEDIYISHVEKGTSSSKFSSASTEKISNRINSPSHDAAIQFAGDKLFFYRNGSVCVSTLNLKNGKWGKPEKLKRNENPSAFEPSAALSPDEQTLYLVSDRNGGHGGLDIYRYEKLPNGIWGKPKNLGAVINTPYDEDGVFIGKDGKTLYFSSKGHKSMGGYDIFKSTYNSSTETWSKPENLGYPVNTGGDDIYFMMAPNGERAYYASDKNGGFGDMDIYRITFIEKEDTN
;
A
#
# COMPACT_ATOMS: atom_id res chain seq x y z
N MET A 1 3.98 13.19 16.98
CA MET A 1 4.78 14.44 16.81
C MET A 1 5.03 14.67 15.32
N PHE A 2 3.98 15.01 14.57
CA PHE A 2 4.04 15.32 13.14
C PHE A 2 3.16 16.55 12.92
N PHE A 3 3.76 17.72 12.95
CA PHE A 3 3.17 18.94 12.42
C PHE A 3 4.29 19.82 11.88
N THR A 4 4.03 20.35 10.68
CA THR A 4 4.72 21.48 10.04
C THR A 4 6.11 21.19 9.48
N ILE A 5 6.24 21.34 8.15
CA ILE A 5 7.01 22.43 7.53
C ILE A 5 6.53 22.55 6.08
N LYS A 6 5.74 23.61 5.87
CA LYS A 6 5.45 24.25 4.60
C LYS A 6 6.56 25.30 4.41
N ASN A 7 7.13 25.38 3.21
CA ASN A 7 7.90 26.50 2.65
C ASN A 7 9.09 27.03 3.49
N ILE A 8 10.31 26.89 2.97
CA ILE A 8 11.40 27.89 3.00
C ILE A 8 12.52 27.36 2.07
N LEU A 9 12.73 28.03 0.92
CA LEU A 9 14.02 28.60 0.48
C LEU A 9 13.97 28.98 -1.02
N ILE A 10 13.66 30.25 -1.23
CA ILE A 10 14.08 31.06 -2.37
C ILE A 10 15.48 31.59 -2.04
N ALA A 11 16.35 31.68 -3.07
CA ALA A 11 17.68 32.33 -3.11
C ALA A 11 18.73 31.69 -2.17
N THR A 12 19.92 31.34 -2.63
CA THR A 12 20.98 32.20 -3.17
C THR A 12 22.11 31.28 -3.64
N PHE A 13 22.83 31.60 -4.72
CA PHE A 13 24.31 31.67 -4.76
C PHE A 13 24.82 31.92 -6.18
N VAL A 14 25.48 33.07 -6.32
CA VAL A 14 26.26 33.55 -7.47
C VAL A 14 27.69 33.73 -6.98
N THR A 15 28.67 33.22 -7.76
CA THR A 15 30.15 33.50 -7.78
C THR A 15 31.00 33.13 -6.53
N VAL A 16 32.28 32.73 -6.56
CA VAL A 16 33.36 32.46 -7.55
C VAL A 16 34.52 31.81 -6.76
N LEU A 17 35.29 30.87 -7.34
CA LEU A 17 36.77 30.88 -7.26
C LEU A 17 37.41 29.97 -8.33
N SER A 18 38.35 30.55 -9.07
CA SER A 18 39.16 29.98 -10.17
C SER A 18 40.53 29.51 -9.69
N LEU A 19 41.12 28.51 -10.36
CA LEU A 19 42.54 28.47 -10.85
C LEU A 19 42.74 27.19 -11.70
N CYS A 20 42.71 27.29 -13.03
CA CYS A 20 43.86 27.33 -13.98
C CYS A 20 44.64 26.02 -14.15
N LEU A 21 44.46 25.39 -15.31
CA LEU A 21 45.55 24.90 -16.16
C LEU A 21 45.13 25.09 -17.63
N LEU A 22 45.87 25.95 -18.32
CA LEU A 22 45.73 26.32 -19.72
C LEU A 22 46.11 25.15 -20.64
N VAL A 23 45.24 24.81 -21.59
CA VAL A 23 45.65 24.54 -22.98
C VAL A 23 44.63 25.21 -23.92
N ASN A 24 45.13 26.19 -24.66
CA ASN A 24 44.58 26.90 -25.82
C ASN A 24 43.06 26.87 -26.11
N THR A 25 42.49 28.06 -25.96
CA THR A 25 41.23 28.56 -26.52
C THR A 25 40.98 28.19 -27.99
N ILE A 26 39.83 27.56 -28.25
CA ILE A 26 38.89 28.02 -29.28
C ILE A 26 37.55 28.25 -28.58
N ARG A 27 37.20 29.52 -28.37
CA ARG A 27 35.82 29.91 -28.06
C ARG A 27 34.99 29.65 -29.31
N CYS A 28 34.13 28.64 -29.32
CA CYS A 28 32.99 28.66 -30.23
C CYS A 28 31.91 29.54 -29.61
N ASN A 29 31.67 30.70 -30.20
CA ASN A 29 30.42 31.44 -30.03
C ASN A 29 29.24 30.47 -30.22
N ALA A 30 28.19 30.59 -29.41
CA ALA A 30 26.92 29.92 -29.66
C ALA A 30 26.42 30.35 -31.05
N GLY A 31 26.59 29.48 -32.04
CA GLY A 31 26.21 29.70 -33.43
C GLY A 31 24.93 28.96 -33.76
N SER A 32 24.24 29.40 -34.80
CA SER A 32 23.17 28.61 -35.40
C SER A 32 23.75 27.66 -36.46
N PHE A 33 23.42 26.38 -36.36
CA PHE A 33 23.72 25.37 -37.36
C PHE A 33 22.47 25.10 -38.21
N TYR A 34 22.63 25.18 -39.53
CA TYR A 34 21.51 25.03 -40.47
C TYR A 34 21.52 23.66 -41.13
N VAL A 35 20.39 22.96 -41.03
CA VAL A 35 20.14 21.71 -41.74
C VAL A 35 19.28 22.02 -42.97
N GLU A 36 19.92 22.02 -44.14
CA GLU A 36 19.29 22.40 -45.44
C GLU A 36 19.08 21.20 -46.39
N ARG A 37 19.50 20.01 -45.96
CA ARG A 37 19.29 18.71 -46.64
C ARG A 37 19.19 17.60 -45.60
N ASP A 38 18.69 16.44 -45.99
CA ASP A 38 18.57 15.29 -45.10
C ASP A 38 19.93 14.88 -44.52
N VAL A 39 20.00 14.74 -43.20
CA VAL A 39 21.23 14.37 -42.48
C VAL A 39 20.94 13.52 -41.25
N LEU A 40 21.88 12.64 -40.92
CA LEU A 40 21.90 11.91 -39.65
C LEU A 40 22.63 12.74 -38.60
N TRP A 41 22.17 12.72 -37.36
CA TRP A 41 22.78 13.48 -36.27
C TRP A 41 24.28 13.16 -36.09
N ASN A 42 24.67 11.89 -36.19
CA ASN A 42 26.07 11.47 -36.08
C ASN A 42 27.00 12.13 -37.11
N THR A 43 26.48 12.57 -38.26
CA THR A 43 27.27 13.26 -39.29
C THR A 43 27.54 14.73 -38.97
N ILE A 44 26.85 15.29 -37.97
CA ILE A 44 26.94 16.70 -37.58
C ILE A 44 27.17 16.91 -36.07
N ALA A 45 27.36 15.84 -35.28
CA ALA A 45 27.30 15.89 -33.82
C ALA A 45 28.28 16.88 -33.19
N ASP A 46 29.52 16.94 -33.66
CA ASP A 46 30.53 17.88 -33.16
C ASP A 46 30.19 19.33 -33.50
N ALA A 47 29.53 19.55 -34.64
CA ALA A 47 29.06 20.86 -35.07
C ALA A 47 27.71 21.25 -34.44
N ALA A 48 26.98 20.31 -33.84
CA ALA A 48 25.66 20.53 -33.25
C ALA A 48 25.70 20.75 -31.72
N ASN A 49 26.73 20.24 -31.05
CA ASN A 49 26.86 20.31 -29.59
C ASN A 49 26.99 21.76 -29.09
N GLY A 50 25.93 22.24 -28.44
CA GLY A 50 25.89 23.60 -27.86
C GLY A 50 25.46 24.71 -28.82
N ASN A 51 25.05 24.36 -30.05
CA ASN A 51 24.55 25.30 -31.06
C ASN A 51 23.01 25.31 -31.14
N ASP A 52 22.45 26.35 -31.74
CA ASP A 52 21.04 26.39 -32.12
C ASP A 52 20.85 25.64 -33.45
N ILE A 53 19.97 24.64 -33.50
CA ILE A 53 19.75 23.87 -34.72
C ILE A 53 18.51 24.40 -35.45
N ILE A 54 18.66 24.71 -36.74
CA ILE A 54 17.57 25.19 -37.59
C ILE A 54 17.43 24.24 -38.78
N VAL A 55 16.35 23.46 -38.82
CA VAL A 55 16.00 22.54 -39.91
C VAL A 55 14.98 23.20 -40.83
N LYS A 56 15.28 23.24 -42.13
CA LYS A 56 14.51 24.01 -43.13
C LYS A 56 14.65 23.41 -44.54
N ASN A 57 14.01 24.02 -45.54
CA ASN A 57 14.08 23.62 -46.96
C ASN A 57 13.59 22.19 -47.26
N GLY A 58 12.66 21.68 -46.46
CA GLY A 58 12.17 20.30 -46.55
C GLY A 58 13.11 19.25 -45.97
N ALA A 59 14.22 19.67 -45.34
CA ALA A 59 15.22 18.76 -44.83
C ALA A 59 14.74 17.97 -43.60
N THR A 60 15.26 16.76 -43.47
CA THR A 60 15.05 15.86 -42.33
C THR A 60 16.33 15.67 -41.53
N LEU A 61 16.27 16.04 -40.24
CA LEU A 61 17.28 15.68 -39.25
C LEU A 61 16.90 14.37 -38.57
N THR A 62 17.68 13.31 -38.75
CA THR A 62 17.44 12.01 -38.12
C THR A 62 18.34 11.83 -36.89
N ILE A 63 17.76 11.64 -35.72
CA ILE A 63 18.49 11.32 -34.49
C ILE A 63 18.70 9.80 -34.44
N ASP A 64 19.95 9.37 -34.55
CA ASP A 64 20.35 7.97 -34.57
C ASP A 64 21.41 7.61 -33.51
N VAL A 65 21.55 8.46 -32.49
CA VAL A 65 22.51 8.31 -31.39
C VAL A 65 21.82 8.33 -30.04
N LYS A 66 22.48 7.77 -29.02
CA LYS A 66 21.94 7.70 -27.65
C LYS A 66 22.04 9.00 -26.85
N ASN A 67 22.86 9.97 -27.26
CA ASN A 67 23.17 11.19 -26.49
C ASN A 67 23.37 12.42 -27.41
N ALA A 68 22.35 12.80 -28.20
CA ALA A 68 22.39 14.05 -28.96
C ALA A 68 22.07 15.26 -28.07
N VAL A 69 22.76 16.39 -28.25
CA VAL A 69 22.52 17.63 -27.48
C VAL A 69 22.59 18.87 -28.36
N CYS A 70 21.65 19.80 -28.22
CA CYS A 70 21.75 21.16 -28.76
C CYS A 70 21.23 22.22 -27.78
N ASN A 71 21.50 23.49 -28.09
CA ASN A 71 21.02 24.62 -27.29
C ASN A 71 19.53 24.89 -27.52
N SER A 72 19.11 25.06 -28.77
CA SER A 72 17.71 25.13 -29.17
C SER A 72 17.49 24.36 -30.47
N LEU A 73 16.23 24.09 -30.80
CA LEU A 73 15.84 23.43 -32.05
C LEU A 73 14.69 24.20 -32.69
N ARG A 74 14.82 24.52 -33.98
CA ARG A 74 13.77 25.13 -34.79
C ARG A 74 13.53 24.29 -36.04
N LEU A 75 12.26 23.99 -36.30
CA LEU A 75 11.80 23.22 -37.47
C LEU A 75 10.91 24.14 -38.31
N GLY A 76 11.43 24.66 -39.43
CA GLY A 76 10.82 25.74 -40.21
C GLY A 76 11.16 27.13 -39.65
N ASP A 77 11.61 28.08 -40.50
CA ASP A 77 12.10 29.41 -40.09
C ASP A 77 11.71 30.49 -41.11
N ASN A 78 11.00 31.55 -40.69
CA ASN A 78 10.48 32.60 -41.59
C ASN A 78 11.47 33.77 -41.83
N ASN A 79 12.67 33.73 -41.26
CA ASN A 79 13.66 34.81 -41.43
C ASN A 79 14.29 34.86 -42.84
N ASN A 80 13.84 34.03 -43.78
CA ASN A 80 14.29 34.08 -45.17
C ASN A 80 13.19 33.56 -46.12
N PRO A 81 12.71 34.38 -47.08
CA PRO A 81 11.57 34.04 -47.95
C PRO A 81 11.83 32.88 -48.94
N ASN A 82 13.06 32.37 -49.01
CA ASN A 82 13.41 31.18 -49.81
C ASN A 82 13.51 29.89 -48.99
N LYS A 83 13.07 29.86 -47.71
CA LYS A 83 13.40 28.76 -46.79
C LYS A 83 12.18 28.05 -46.18
N GLY A 84 11.86 26.88 -46.74
CA GLY A 84 10.65 26.08 -46.48
C GLY A 84 10.64 25.21 -45.19
N ASN A 85 9.81 24.18 -45.19
CA ASN A 85 9.50 23.24 -44.08
C ASN A 85 10.75 22.57 -43.43
N GLY A 86 10.61 21.98 -42.24
CA GLY A 86 11.68 21.20 -41.61
C GLY A 86 11.17 19.97 -40.84
N PHE A 87 11.93 18.89 -40.84
CA PHE A 87 11.54 17.59 -40.26
C PHE A 87 12.59 17.08 -39.26
N LEU A 88 12.14 16.52 -38.15
CA LEU A 88 12.97 15.81 -37.17
C LEU A 88 12.45 14.38 -37.08
N THR A 89 13.31 13.37 -37.22
CA THR A 89 12.91 11.97 -37.00
C THR A 89 13.88 11.24 -36.07
N PHE A 90 13.48 10.13 -35.50
CA PHE A 90 14.26 9.36 -34.53
C PHE A 90 14.38 7.90 -34.94
N LYS A 91 15.54 7.28 -34.71
CA LYS A 91 15.66 5.82 -34.65
C LYS A 91 15.32 5.31 -33.24
N ARG A 92 15.02 4.02 -33.14
CA ARG A 92 14.70 3.36 -31.86
C ARG A 92 15.82 3.55 -30.84
N LYS A 93 15.47 3.92 -29.60
CA LYS A 93 16.39 4.18 -28.47
C LYS A 93 17.35 5.38 -28.67
N SER A 94 17.13 6.22 -29.67
CA SER A 94 17.89 7.45 -29.85
C SER A 94 17.38 8.57 -28.93
N VAL A 95 18.26 9.46 -28.48
CA VAL A 95 17.89 10.54 -27.54
C VAL A 95 18.45 11.87 -28.04
N LEU A 96 17.60 12.91 -28.02
CA LEU A 96 17.98 14.30 -28.22
C LEU A 96 17.60 15.13 -26.99
N ALA A 97 18.57 15.80 -26.39
CA ALA A 97 18.38 16.77 -25.33
C ALA A 97 18.56 18.20 -25.87
N VAL A 98 17.47 18.96 -25.89
CA VAL A 98 17.46 20.37 -26.24
C VAL A 98 17.50 21.17 -24.94
N LYS A 99 18.59 21.91 -24.69
CA LYS A 99 18.75 22.67 -23.43
C LYS A 99 17.75 23.82 -23.29
N GLY A 100 17.17 24.27 -24.39
CA GLY A 100 16.22 25.37 -24.46
C GLY A 100 14.90 24.95 -25.12
N LEU A 101 14.31 25.87 -25.87
CA LEU A 101 13.00 25.67 -26.48
C LEU A 101 13.10 24.94 -27.83
N VAL A 102 12.07 24.13 -28.12
CA VAL A 102 11.83 23.55 -29.45
C VAL A 102 10.74 24.37 -30.14
N THR A 103 11.08 24.99 -31.27
CA THR A 103 10.14 25.75 -32.11
C THR A 103 9.68 24.88 -33.28
N ILE A 104 8.37 24.71 -33.44
CA ILE A 104 7.78 23.88 -34.49
C ILE A 104 6.90 24.77 -35.37
N GLY A 105 7.35 25.00 -36.60
CA GLY A 105 6.71 25.89 -37.56
C GLY A 105 6.86 27.37 -37.24
N ASP A 106 6.77 28.21 -38.27
CA ASP A 106 6.76 29.67 -38.17
C ASP A 106 6.00 30.30 -39.35
N ASN A 107 4.97 31.11 -39.07
CA ASN A 107 4.07 31.72 -40.04
C ASN A 107 3.43 30.72 -41.03
N LEU A 108 3.89 30.66 -42.28
CA LEU A 108 3.39 29.75 -43.34
C LEU A 108 4.20 28.44 -43.47
N MET A 109 5.29 28.28 -42.72
CA MET A 109 6.22 27.16 -42.87
C MET A 109 5.93 26.02 -41.88
N GLN A 110 5.96 24.76 -42.37
CA GLN A 110 5.71 23.56 -41.56
C GLN A 110 6.95 23.09 -40.80
N GLY A 111 6.81 22.83 -39.51
CA GLY A 111 7.73 22.02 -38.73
C GLY A 111 7.11 20.64 -38.43
N THR A 112 7.86 19.55 -38.62
CA THR A 112 7.40 18.19 -38.32
C THR A 112 8.35 17.47 -37.38
N ILE A 113 7.83 16.83 -36.33
CA ILE A 113 8.58 15.84 -35.55
C ILE A 113 7.95 14.48 -35.76
N ASP A 114 8.72 13.51 -36.24
CA ASP A 114 8.35 12.12 -36.44
C ASP A 114 9.04 11.21 -35.42
N MET A 115 8.24 10.63 -34.53
CA MET A 115 8.69 9.66 -33.54
C MET A 115 8.09 8.26 -33.78
N SER A 116 7.64 7.98 -35.01
CA SER A 116 7.08 6.68 -35.45
C SER A 116 7.96 5.51 -34.99
N SER A 117 9.28 5.63 -35.14
CA SER A 117 10.29 4.60 -34.87
C SER A 117 10.82 4.57 -33.42
N GLY A 118 10.30 5.42 -32.52
CA GLY A 118 10.73 5.52 -31.11
C GLY A 118 11.77 6.61 -30.83
N GLY A 119 12.32 6.67 -29.62
CA GLY A 119 13.33 7.66 -29.21
C GLY A 119 12.85 8.63 -28.13
N THR A 120 13.75 9.45 -27.58
CA THR A 120 13.46 10.38 -26.48
C THR A 120 13.86 11.80 -26.84
N LEU A 121 12.91 12.74 -26.73
CA LEU A 121 13.16 14.18 -26.84
C LEU A 121 13.01 14.83 -25.46
N THR A 122 14.08 15.43 -24.94
CA THR A 122 14.04 16.23 -23.71
C THR A 122 14.17 17.71 -24.07
N CYS A 123 13.30 18.58 -23.55
CA CYS A 123 13.40 20.03 -23.79
C CYS A 123 12.81 20.89 -22.67
N GLU A 124 13.20 22.17 -22.59
CA GLU A 124 12.65 23.13 -21.61
C GLU A 124 11.22 23.60 -21.93
N GLY A 125 10.74 23.31 -23.14
CA GLY A 125 9.40 23.65 -23.60
C GLY A 125 9.32 23.80 -25.12
N PHE A 126 8.10 24.03 -25.61
CA PHE A 126 7.80 24.19 -27.02
C PHE A 126 7.25 25.60 -27.33
N ILE A 127 7.54 26.09 -28.54
CA ILE A 127 6.85 27.20 -29.19
C ILE A 127 6.15 26.61 -30.43
N GLU A 128 4.82 26.71 -30.49
CA GLU A 128 4.01 26.22 -31.61
C GLU A 128 3.38 27.41 -32.35
N ASN A 129 3.51 27.41 -33.69
CA ASN A 129 2.77 28.30 -34.59
C ASN A 129 1.72 27.51 -35.39
N HIS A 130 0.81 28.20 -36.09
CA HIS A 130 -0.38 27.62 -36.76
C HIS A 130 -0.13 26.54 -37.84
N VAL A 131 1.13 26.19 -38.12
CA VAL A 131 1.53 25.28 -39.21
C VAL A 131 2.57 24.29 -38.68
N ALA A 132 2.19 23.43 -37.74
CA ALA A 132 3.04 22.41 -37.11
C ALA A 132 2.43 21.01 -37.26
N ALA A 133 3.27 19.99 -37.48
CA ALA A 133 2.87 18.59 -37.53
C ALA A 133 3.71 17.76 -36.54
N PHE A 134 3.10 16.74 -35.94
CA PHE A 134 3.80 15.80 -35.08
C PHE A 134 3.30 14.39 -35.43
N ILE A 135 4.18 13.56 -35.97
CA ILE A 135 3.91 12.17 -36.32
C ILE A 135 4.32 11.31 -35.12
N SER A 136 3.33 10.85 -34.38
CA SER A 136 3.52 10.05 -33.16
C SER A 136 3.86 8.58 -33.44
N GLY A 137 4.57 7.95 -32.50
CA GLY A 137 4.91 6.52 -32.52
C GLY A 137 5.37 6.01 -31.15
N GLN A 138 6.41 5.18 -31.12
CA GLN A 138 6.97 4.59 -29.89
C GLN A 138 7.86 5.55 -29.07
N GLY A 139 7.81 6.86 -29.34
CA GLY A 139 8.70 7.86 -28.77
C GLY A 139 8.24 8.46 -27.44
N THR A 140 9.17 9.04 -26.69
CA THR A 140 8.94 9.72 -25.41
C THR A 140 9.37 11.19 -25.48
N VAL A 141 8.58 12.09 -24.88
CA VAL A 141 8.94 13.51 -24.75
C VAL A 141 8.96 13.87 -23.26
N ILE A 142 10.07 14.44 -22.79
CA ILE A 142 10.30 14.81 -21.38
C ILE A 142 10.41 16.33 -21.28
N ILE A 143 9.62 16.95 -20.39
CA ILE A 143 9.65 18.39 -20.13
C ILE A 143 9.70 18.69 -18.61
N PRO A 144 10.35 19.78 -18.16
CA PRO A 144 10.37 20.20 -16.77
C PRO A 144 8.98 20.49 -16.18
N ARG A 145 8.85 20.27 -14.86
CA ARG A 145 7.62 20.51 -14.09
C ARG A 145 7.17 21.97 -14.21
N GLY A 146 5.89 22.20 -14.56
CA GLY A 146 5.30 23.54 -14.70
C GLY A 146 5.30 24.11 -16.11
N LYS A 147 5.91 23.42 -17.09
CA LYS A 147 5.83 23.76 -18.51
C LYS A 147 4.65 23.04 -19.16
N LYS A 148 3.97 23.69 -20.10
CA LYS A 148 2.81 23.13 -20.81
C LYS A 148 3.26 22.57 -22.16
N LEU A 149 2.80 21.36 -22.48
CA LEU A 149 2.83 20.88 -23.85
C LEU A 149 1.91 21.75 -24.73
N PRO A 150 2.24 21.95 -26.02
CA PRO A 150 1.36 22.64 -26.96
C PRO A 150 -0.03 21.99 -27.01
N LYS A 151 -1.08 22.77 -27.28
CA LYS A 151 -2.47 22.27 -27.22
C LYS A 151 -2.73 21.11 -28.19
N ASN A 152 -1.97 21.06 -29.29
CA ASN A 152 -2.04 20.04 -30.33
C ASN A 152 -0.99 18.92 -30.17
N PHE A 153 -0.21 18.94 -29.08
CA PHE A 153 0.81 17.94 -28.75
C PHE A 153 0.19 16.65 -28.19
N ALA A 154 -0.94 16.23 -28.74
CA ALA A 154 -1.68 15.10 -28.24
C ALA A 154 -0.89 13.82 -28.53
N PHE A 155 -0.08 13.37 -27.56
CA PHE A 155 -0.01 11.95 -27.25
C PHE A 155 -1.44 11.43 -27.28
N PHE A 156 -1.72 10.48 -28.17
CA PHE A 156 -3.05 9.93 -28.46
C PHE A 156 -3.94 9.81 -27.22
N GLN A 157 -4.73 10.85 -26.99
CA GLN A 157 -5.78 10.90 -26.00
C GLN A 157 -6.80 11.91 -26.56
N SER A 158 -8.00 11.41 -26.87
CA SER A 158 -9.15 12.28 -27.05
C SER A 158 -9.21 13.26 -25.86
N GLU A 159 -9.89 14.40 -26.03
CA GLU A 159 -10.10 15.30 -24.89
C GLU A 159 -10.70 14.55 -23.68
N GLU A 160 -11.52 13.53 -23.94
CA GLU A 160 -12.04 12.61 -22.94
C GLU A 160 -10.94 11.81 -22.23
N HIS A 161 -10.04 11.13 -22.94
CA HIS A 161 -8.93 10.39 -22.31
C HIS A 161 -8.01 11.30 -21.49
N ARG A 162 -7.75 12.55 -21.94
CA ARG A 162 -6.94 13.53 -21.18
C ARG A 162 -7.63 13.93 -19.89
N LYS A 163 -8.94 14.18 -19.93
CA LYS A 163 -9.75 14.50 -18.75
C LYS A 163 -9.76 13.31 -17.78
N LEU A 164 -9.97 12.10 -18.28
CA LEU A 164 -9.99 10.88 -17.47
C LEU A 164 -8.64 10.59 -16.81
N SER A 165 -7.53 10.69 -17.55
CA SER A 165 -6.17 10.55 -17.02
C SER A 165 -5.87 11.59 -15.93
N ARG A 166 -6.28 12.84 -16.13
CA ARG A 166 -6.11 13.89 -15.10
C ARG A 166 -6.94 13.59 -13.85
N LEU A 167 -8.19 13.16 -14.02
CA LEU A 167 -9.07 12.78 -12.92
C LEU A 167 -8.48 11.60 -12.13
N ALA A 168 -8.06 10.54 -12.82
CA ALA A 168 -7.44 9.37 -12.22
C ALA A 168 -6.22 9.72 -11.37
N ASN A 169 -5.37 10.64 -11.84
CA ASN A 169 -4.21 11.11 -11.08
C ASN A 169 -4.61 11.92 -9.84
N ILE A 170 -5.63 12.78 -9.95
CA ILE A 170 -6.16 13.56 -8.81
C ILE A 170 -6.70 12.61 -7.74
N ASP A 171 -7.49 11.62 -8.13
CA ASP A 171 -8.08 10.66 -7.19
C ASP A 171 -7.00 9.78 -6.57
N PHE A 172 -6.01 9.37 -7.35
CA PHE A 172 -4.84 8.65 -6.85
C PHE A 172 -4.05 9.46 -5.81
N GLU A 173 -3.81 10.75 -6.07
CA GLU A 173 -3.13 11.66 -5.14
C GLU A 173 -3.94 11.88 -3.85
N LYS A 174 -5.27 11.83 -3.94
CA LYS A 174 -6.19 11.86 -2.79
C LYS A 174 -6.30 10.52 -2.07
N LYS A 175 -5.65 9.45 -2.58
CA LYS A 175 -5.77 8.06 -2.13
C LYS A 175 -7.18 7.47 -2.28
N ASP A 176 -8.01 8.05 -3.14
CA ASP A 176 -9.23 7.42 -3.61
C ASP A 176 -8.86 6.38 -4.68
N TYR A 177 -8.27 5.27 -4.22
CA TYR A 177 -7.76 4.21 -5.08
C TYR A 177 -8.87 3.49 -5.84
N LYS A 178 -10.10 3.51 -5.32
CA LYS A 178 -11.26 2.93 -6.00
C LYS A 178 -11.57 3.73 -7.27
N SER A 179 -11.84 5.02 -7.14
CA SER A 179 -12.18 5.90 -8.28
C SER A 179 -11.00 6.00 -9.26
N ALA A 180 -9.78 6.09 -8.74
CA ALA A 180 -8.57 6.09 -9.56
C ALA A 180 -8.40 4.78 -10.33
N GLY A 181 -8.59 3.63 -9.66
CA GLY A 181 -8.50 2.30 -10.26
C GLY A 181 -9.49 2.10 -11.40
N GLU A 182 -10.76 2.46 -11.20
CA GLU A 182 -11.80 2.42 -12.24
C GLU A 182 -11.39 3.26 -13.46
N SER A 183 -10.85 4.45 -13.23
CA SER A 183 -10.40 5.36 -14.31
C SER A 183 -9.16 4.81 -15.05
N TYR A 184 -8.16 4.28 -14.35
CA TYR A 184 -6.99 3.66 -14.99
C TYR A 184 -7.35 2.38 -15.74
N GLN A 185 -8.29 1.59 -15.22
CA GLN A 185 -8.79 0.39 -15.90
C GLN A 185 -9.51 0.76 -17.20
N LYS A 186 -10.34 1.81 -17.21
CA LYS A 186 -10.95 2.33 -18.44
C LYS A 186 -9.88 2.80 -19.43
N LEU A 187 -8.90 3.57 -18.99
CA LEU A 187 -7.78 4.01 -19.84
C LEU A 187 -7.00 2.84 -20.45
N LEU A 188 -6.74 1.77 -19.69
CA LEU A 188 -6.05 0.57 -20.19
C LEU A 188 -6.91 -0.31 -21.10
N THR A 189 -8.23 -0.11 -21.11
CA THR A 189 -9.15 -0.79 -22.04
C THR A 189 -9.19 -0.07 -23.39
N GLU A 190 -9.05 1.26 -23.39
CA GLU A 190 -9.21 2.12 -24.56
C GLU A 190 -7.86 2.52 -25.20
N LEU A 191 -6.75 2.39 -24.47
CA LEU A 191 -5.40 2.76 -24.92
C LEU A 191 -4.46 1.55 -24.91
N PRO A 192 -3.35 1.61 -25.67
CA PRO A 192 -2.27 0.63 -25.54
C PRO A 192 -1.83 0.46 -24.07
N PRO A 193 -1.25 -0.69 -23.70
CA PRO A 193 -0.89 -1.02 -22.31
C PRO A 193 0.30 -0.18 -21.81
N ILE A 194 0.03 1.09 -21.50
CA ILE A 194 1.02 2.06 -21.03
C ILE A 194 1.54 1.61 -19.67
N ALA A 195 2.87 1.50 -19.52
CA ALA A 195 3.54 1.07 -18.30
C ALA A 195 3.11 1.89 -17.07
N PHE A 196 2.96 3.21 -17.24
CA PHE A 196 2.50 4.13 -16.19
C PHE A 196 1.08 3.82 -15.68
N TYR A 197 0.13 3.50 -16.55
CA TYR A 197 -1.23 3.17 -16.11
C TYR A 197 -1.31 1.79 -15.45
N ASN A 198 -0.55 0.82 -15.97
CA ASN A 198 -0.40 -0.48 -15.29
C ASN A 198 0.22 -0.29 -13.89
N TYR A 199 1.21 0.59 -13.76
CA TYR A 199 1.83 0.90 -12.47
C TYR A 199 0.81 1.47 -11.48
N ARG A 200 0.07 2.52 -11.89
CA ARG A 200 -0.92 3.18 -11.03
C ARG A 200 -2.08 2.26 -10.68
N LEU A 201 -2.60 1.50 -11.65
CA LEU A 201 -3.66 0.53 -11.43
C LEU A 201 -3.20 -0.60 -10.50
N GLY A 202 -1.97 -1.07 -10.64
CA GLY A 202 -1.38 -2.05 -9.73
C GLY A 202 -1.36 -1.57 -8.27
N ILE A 203 -1.02 -0.30 -8.03
CA ILE A 203 -1.12 0.30 -6.69
C ILE A 203 -2.57 0.45 -6.24
N CYS A 204 -3.49 0.83 -7.14
CA CYS A 204 -4.91 0.92 -6.80
C CYS A 204 -5.44 -0.43 -6.31
N TYR A 205 -5.13 -1.51 -7.04
CA TYR A 205 -5.48 -2.87 -6.61
C TYR A 205 -4.78 -3.25 -5.31
N PHE A 206 -3.50 -2.92 -5.12
CA PHE A 206 -2.81 -3.21 -3.86
C PHE A 206 -3.52 -2.64 -2.63
N ASN A 207 -4.16 -1.47 -2.77
CA ASN A 207 -4.95 -0.80 -1.74
C ASN A 207 -6.47 -1.07 -1.87
N SER A 208 -6.90 -1.97 -2.74
CA SER A 208 -8.31 -2.34 -2.88
C SER A 208 -8.77 -3.10 -1.64
N ILE A 209 -10.06 -3.00 -1.33
CA ILE A 209 -10.68 -3.75 -0.22
C ILE A 209 -10.82 -5.23 -0.62
N SER A 210 -11.19 -5.53 -1.87
CA SER A 210 -11.57 -6.88 -2.29
C SER A 210 -10.86 -7.39 -3.55
N GLU A 211 -9.99 -6.58 -4.17
CA GLU A 211 -9.36 -6.93 -5.46
C GLU A 211 -7.83 -6.90 -5.39
N LYS A 212 -7.29 -7.15 -4.19
CA LYS A 212 -5.86 -6.97 -3.92
C LYS A 212 -4.98 -7.94 -4.69
N GLU A 213 -5.51 -9.11 -5.03
CA GLU A 213 -4.89 -10.16 -5.85
C GLU A 213 -4.64 -9.71 -7.30
N LYS A 214 -5.42 -8.74 -7.80
CA LYS A 214 -5.24 -8.20 -9.16
C LYS A 214 -3.97 -7.36 -9.28
N ALA A 215 -3.34 -6.93 -8.20
CA ALA A 215 -2.17 -6.05 -8.26
C ALA A 215 -0.95 -6.66 -8.98
N ILE A 216 -0.65 -7.95 -8.74
CA ILE A 216 0.54 -8.64 -9.28
C ILE A 216 0.62 -8.53 -10.82
N PRO A 217 -0.38 -8.94 -11.62
CA PRO A 217 -0.27 -8.90 -13.07
C PRO A 217 -0.05 -7.49 -13.62
N TYR A 218 -0.66 -6.46 -13.02
CA TYR A 218 -0.48 -5.07 -13.47
C TYR A 218 0.89 -4.51 -13.09
N LEU A 219 1.38 -4.78 -11.88
CA LEU A 219 2.73 -4.36 -11.46
C LEU A 219 3.83 -5.05 -12.27
N LYS A 220 3.65 -6.33 -12.65
CA LYS A 220 4.56 -7.05 -13.55
C LYS A 220 4.60 -6.40 -14.95
N LYS A 221 3.43 -6.16 -15.55
CA LYS A 221 3.32 -5.48 -16.85
C LYS A 221 3.95 -4.09 -16.81
N ALA A 222 3.80 -3.37 -15.70
CA ALA A 222 4.45 -2.09 -15.51
C ALA A 222 5.99 -2.21 -15.51
N ALA A 223 6.54 -3.15 -14.73
CA ALA A 223 7.98 -3.39 -14.68
C ALA A 223 8.56 -3.75 -16.07
N GLU A 224 7.88 -4.63 -16.80
CA GLU A 224 8.24 -5.02 -18.18
C GLU A 224 8.19 -3.81 -19.13
N GLY A 225 7.08 -3.06 -19.13
CA GLY A 225 6.92 -1.90 -20.00
C GLY A 225 7.93 -0.78 -19.73
N PHE A 226 8.36 -0.58 -18.48
CA PHE A 226 9.44 0.38 -18.18
C PHE A 226 10.81 -0.10 -18.68
N ARG A 227 11.11 -1.40 -18.64
CA ARG A 227 12.35 -1.97 -19.20
C ARG A 227 12.44 -1.86 -20.71
N ASP A 228 11.30 -1.88 -21.41
CA ASP A 228 11.28 -1.75 -22.87
C ASP A 228 11.66 -0.33 -23.35
N ILE A 229 11.37 0.69 -22.54
CA ILE A 229 11.57 2.11 -22.87
C ILE A 229 12.78 2.74 -22.19
N SER A 230 13.26 2.17 -21.08
CA SER A 230 14.36 2.68 -20.27
C SER A 230 15.17 1.55 -19.65
N ASP A 231 16.46 1.80 -19.39
CA ASP A 231 17.28 0.88 -18.59
C ASP A 231 16.92 0.92 -17.07
N SER A 232 15.92 1.73 -16.70
CA SER A 232 15.47 1.94 -15.31
C SER A 232 13.99 1.59 -15.13
N VAL A 233 13.70 0.92 -14.02
CA VAL A 233 12.33 0.67 -13.52
C VAL A 233 12.11 1.52 -12.27
N PRO A 234 10.96 2.21 -12.13
CA PRO A 234 10.63 2.91 -10.91
C PRO A 234 10.78 2.01 -9.67
N ALA A 235 11.60 2.44 -8.70
CA ALA A 235 11.96 1.65 -7.53
C ALA A 235 10.75 1.17 -6.71
N GLU A 236 9.68 1.97 -6.70
CA GLU A 236 8.41 1.69 -6.04
C GLU A 236 7.71 0.43 -6.57
N ILE A 237 7.88 0.10 -7.87
CA ILE A 237 7.27 -1.11 -8.46
C ILE A 237 7.81 -2.37 -7.76
N PHE A 238 9.13 -2.41 -7.48
CA PHE A 238 9.73 -3.53 -6.76
C PHE A 238 9.18 -3.66 -5.34
N TYR A 239 9.00 -2.53 -4.64
CA TYR A 239 8.39 -2.52 -3.32
C TYR A 239 6.97 -3.08 -3.33
N TYR A 240 6.09 -2.60 -4.22
CA TYR A 240 4.70 -3.07 -4.28
C TYR A 240 4.60 -4.52 -4.75
N LEU A 241 5.45 -4.96 -5.70
CA LEU A 241 5.52 -6.38 -6.07
C LEU A 241 5.94 -7.24 -4.89
N ALA A 242 6.98 -6.82 -4.15
CA ALA A 242 7.46 -7.56 -2.98
C ALA A 242 6.37 -7.71 -1.92
N LYS A 243 5.69 -6.61 -1.53
CA LYS A 243 4.58 -6.65 -0.57
C LYS A 243 3.42 -7.52 -1.04
N THR A 244 3.08 -7.47 -2.34
CA THR A 244 1.97 -8.27 -2.87
C THR A 244 2.31 -9.76 -2.90
N TYR A 245 3.53 -10.14 -3.33
CA TYR A 245 3.98 -11.53 -3.27
C TYR A 245 4.10 -12.04 -1.84
N HIS A 246 4.54 -11.19 -0.91
CA HIS A 246 4.64 -11.52 0.51
C HIS A 246 3.27 -11.90 1.05
N ARG A 247 2.26 -11.03 0.89
CA ARG A 247 0.87 -11.32 1.30
C ARG A 247 0.30 -12.58 0.67
N ASP A 248 0.67 -12.86 -0.59
CA ASP A 248 0.26 -14.07 -1.31
C ASP A 248 1.08 -15.33 -0.95
N ASN A 249 1.88 -15.29 0.12
CA ASN A 249 2.73 -16.41 0.55
C ASN A 249 3.73 -16.90 -0.53
N GLN A 250 4.05 -16.05 -1.50
CA GLN A 250 5.06 -16.26 -2.54
C GLN A 250 6.39 -15.67 -2.07
N PHE A 251 6.89 -16.16 -0.92
CA PHE A 251 8.01 -15.56 -0.20
C PHE A 251 9.31 -15.48 -1.00
N GLU A 252 9.64 -16.48 -1.82
CA GLU A 252 10.84 -16.43 -2.67
C GLU A 252 10.77 -15.27 -3.67
N LYS A 253 9.61 -15.09 -4.31
CA LYS A 253 9.40 -13.97 -5.25
C LYS A 253 9.38 -12.64 -4.51
N ALA A 254 8.82 -12.60 -3.31
CA ALA A 254 8.85 -11.42 -2.46
C ALA A 254 10.29 -11.00 -2.14
N ILE A 255 11.13 -11.96 -1.70
CA ILE A 255 12.55 -11.75 -1.42
C ILE A 255 13.28 -11.21 -2.65
N GLU A 256 13.07 -11.80 -3.83
CA GLU A 256 13.67 -11.32 -5.09
C GLU A 256 13.34 -9.83 -5.34
N GLN A 257 12.08 -9.45 -5.17
CA GLN A 257 11.66 -8.06 -5.40
C GLN A 257 12.11 -7.11 -4.28
N TYR A 258 12.21 -7.57 -3.03
CA TYR A 258 12.83 -6.78 -1.96
C TYR A 258 14.31 -6.50 -2.23
N GLU A 259 15.06 -7.49 -2.72
CA GLU A 259 16.47 -7.30 -3.10
C GLU A 259 16.60 -6.32 -4.29
N ASN A 260 15.72 -6.41 -5.29
CA ASN A 260 15.67 -5.42 -6.38
C ASN A 260 15.36 -4.00 -5.88
N HIS A 261 14.43 -3.87 -4.92
CA HIS A 261 14.11 -2.60 -4.29
C HIS A 261 15.29 -2.05 -3.49
N LYS A 262 15.99 -2.92 -2.73
CA LYS A 262 17.19 -2.60 -1.97
C LYS A 262 18.30 -2.04 -2.86
N ILE A 263 18.59 -2.69 -3.99
CA ILE A 263 19.56 -2.21 -4.99
C ILE A 263 19.17 -0.81 -5.51
N SER A 264 17.88 -0.58 -5.73
CA SER A 264 17.37 0.72 -6.21
C SER A 264 17.59 1.82 -5.18
N VAL A 265 17.32 1.54 -3.90
CA VAL A 265 17.56 2.45 -2.77
C VAL A 265 19.05 2.73 -2.58
N GLU A 266 19.92 1.73 -2.75
CA GLU A 266 21.37 1.90 -2.64
C GLU A 266 21.94 2.83 -3.71
N LYS A 267 21.41 2.75 -4.94
CA LYS A 267 21.83 3.59 -6.08
C LYS A 267 21.30 5.02 -6.03
N ASP A 268 20.27 5.30 -5.23
CA ASP A 268 19.69 6.65 -5.16
C ASP A 268 20.64 7.64 -4.47
N ILE A 269 21.20 8.58 -5.25
CA ILE A 269 22.12 9.62 -4.77
C ILE A 269 21.43 10.81 -4.11
N GLN A 270 20.11 10.94 -4.28
CA GLN A 270 19.31 12.07 -3.75
C GLN A 270 18.90 11.85 -2.28
N VAL A 271 18.96 10.60 -1.82
CA VAL A 271 18.54 10.22 -0.46
C VAL A 271 19.74 10.26 0.51
N SER A 272 19.57 10.97 1.63
CA SER A 272 20.60 11.03 2.68
C SER A 272 21.01 9.64 3.18
N LYS A 273 22.28 9.48 3.56
CA LYS A 273 22.82 8.20 4.09
C LYS A 273 21.99 7.65 5.26
N LYS A 274 21.53 8.52 6.17
CA LYS A 274 20.71 8.12 7.33
C LYS A 274 19.34 7.57 6.89
N LEU A 275 18.66 8.27 5.99
CA LEU A 275 17.36 7.81 5.48
C LEU A 275 17.50 6.49 4.71
N LYS A 276 18.55 6.37 3.89
CA LYS A 276 18.89 5.14 3.17
C LYS A 276 19.06 3.97 4.15
N GLN A 277 19.86 4.14 5.21
CA GLN A 277 20.08 3.08 6.19
C GLN A 277 18.79 2.64 6.91
N ASN A 278 17.88 3.58 7.20
CA ASN A 278 16.57 3.26 7.79
C ASN A 278 15.72 2.43 6.83
N VAL A 279 15.62 2.84 5.56
CA VAL A 279 14.86 2.10 4.54
C VAL A 279 15.45 0.71 4.30
N LEU A 280 16.77 0.58 4.21
CA LEU A 280 17.45 -0.71 4.06
C LEU A 280 17.20 -1.64 5.26
N SER A 281 17.16 -1.10 6.49
CA SER A 281 16.81 -1.87 7.68
C SER A 281 15.38 -2.42 7.61
N MET A 282 14.42 -1.60 7.15
CA MET A 282 13.04 -2.04 6.95
C MET A 282 12.95 -3.14 5.89
N ILE A 283 13.62 -2.98 4.74
CA ILE A 283 13.63 -4.01 3.68
C ILE A 283 14.24 -5.33 4.18
N ASN A 284 15.37 -5.26 4.89
CA ASN A 284 16.01 -6.46 5.45
C ASN A 284 15.09 -7.17 6.46
N ARG A 285 14.30 -6.43 7.24
CA ARG A 285 13.28 -7.02 8.11
C ARG A 285 12.21 -7.75 7.30
N GLU A 286 11.66 -7.15 6.26
CA GLU A 286 10.64 -7.84 5.43
C GLU A 286 11.19 -9.12 4.78
N ILE A 287 12.46 -9.13 4.37
CA ILE A 287 13.16 -10.33 3.88
C ILE A 287 13.28 -11.39 4.99
N GLN A 288 13.57 -11.00 6.23
CA GLN A 288 13.60 -11.94 7.36
C GLN A 288 12.24 -12.57 7.64
N LEU A 289 11.16 -11.79 7.55
CA LEU A 289 9.78 -12.30 7.68
C LEU A 289 9.50 -13.32 6.57
N CYS A 290 9.87 -13.02 5.32
CA CYS A 290 9.71 -13.96 4.20
C CYS A 290 10.50 -15.26 4.39
N ASN A 291 11.75 -15.17 4.85
CA ASN A 291 12.57 -16.35 5.14
C ASN A 291 11.93 -17.24 6.21
N TYR A 292 11.40 -16.63 7.28
CA TYR A 292 10.68 -17.39 8.31
C TYR A 292 9.35 -17.96 7.81
N GLY A 293 8.62 -17.22 6.97
CA GLY A 293 7.44 -17.72 6.28
C GLY A 293 7.72 -18.97 5.45
N ASN A 294 8.87 -19.03 4.77
CA ASN A 294 9.33 -20.23 4.09
C ASN A 294 9.62 -21.40 5.04
N GLU A 295 10.24 -21.15 6.20
CA GLU A 295 10.45 -22.18 7.21
C GLU A 295 9.12 -22.79 7.69
N LEU A 296 8.11 -21.94 7.96
CA LEU A 296 6.79 -22.37 8.40
C LEU A 296 6.00 -23.09 7.30
N LYS A 297 6.03 -22.58 6.07
CA LYS A 297 5.34 -23.20 4.92
C LYS A 297 5.88 -24.60 4.60
N ASN A 298 7.18 -24.84 4.85
CA ASN A 298 7.80 -26.16 4.71
C ASN A 298 7.50 -27.12 5.87
N LYS A 299 6.88 -26.64 6.95
CA LYS A 299 6.50 -27.43 8.13
C LYS A 299 5.07 -27.05 8.57
N PRO A 300 4.07 -27.29 7.71
CA PRO A 300 2.70 -26.88 8.01
C PRO A 300 2.18 -27.57 9.26
N VAL A 301 1.39 -26.85 10.06
CA VAL A 301 0.65 -27.43 11.18
C VAL A 301 -0.57 -28.19 10.65
N ASN A 302 -0.91 -29.29 11.34
CA ASN A 302 -2.00 -30.17 10.92
C ASN A 302 -3.36 -29.65 11.40
N VAL A 303 -3.95 -28.74 10.64
CA VAL A 303 -5.26 -28.13 10.94
C VAL A 303 -6.08 -27.98 9.67
N LEU A 304 -7.39 -27.93 9.81
CA LEU A 304 -8.30 -27.48 8.74
C LEU A 304 -8.66 -26.02 8.98
N ILE A 305 -8.67 -25.23 7.90
CA ILE A 305 -9.06 -23.82 7.93
C ILE A 305 -10.26 -23.63 7.00
N ASP A 306 -11.39 -23.24 7.57
CA ASP A 306 -12.62 -22.95 6.82
C ASP A 306 -12.90 -21.44 6.85
N ASN A 307 -13.16 -20.82 5.70
CA ASN A 307 -13.79 -19.50 5.66
C ASN A 307 -15.26 -19.65 6.09
N LEU A 308 -15.78 -18.74 6.92
CA LEU A 308 -17.17 -18.84 7.39
C LEU A 308 -18.25 -18.55 6.33
N GLY A 309 -17.83 -18.19 5.10
CA GLY A 309 -18.71 -18.01 3.96
C GLY A 309 -19.45 -16.66 3.98
N GLU A 310 -20.21 -16.41 2.92
CA GLU A 310 -21.03 -15.20 2.72
C GLU A 310 -22.12 -14.99 3.78
N GLU A 311 -22.37 -16.02 4.60
CA GLU A 311 -23.31 -15.99 5.72
C GLU A 311 -22.82 -15.07 6.85
N VAL A 312 -21.49 -14.96 6.98
CA VAL A 312 -20.80 -14.16 8.00
C VAL A 312 -19.95 -13.08 7.33
N ASN A 313 -19.12 -13.46 6.35
CA ASN A 313 -18.16 -12.58 5.70
C ASN A 313 -18.79 -11.82 4.54
N THR A 314 -18.25 -10.64 4.26
CA THR A 314 -18.70 -9.72 3.21
C THR A 314 -17.50 -9.20 2.44
N ILE A 315 -17.75 -8.33 1.45
CA ILE A 315 -16.66 -7.61 0.77
C ILE A 315 -15.98 -6.57 1.67
N TYR A 316 -16.50 -6.32 2.88
CA TYR A 316 -15.96 -5.36 3.84
C TYR A 316 -15.19 -6.10 4.94
N PRO A 317 -14.41 -5.38 5.78
CA PRO A 317 -13.79 -5.99 6.95
C PRO A 317 -14.82 -6.62 7.90
N ASP A 318 -14.67 -7.94 8.13
CA ASP A 318 -15.38 -8.76 9.12
C ASP A 318 -14.35 -9.44 10.05
N TYR A 319 -14.40 -9.14 11.35
CA TYR A 319 -13.33 -9.53 12.28
C TYR A 319 -13.77 -9.53 13.74
N SER A 320 -12.82 -9.84 14.64
CA SER A 320 -13.04 -9.98 16.09
C SER A 320 -14.18 -10.94 16.44
N PRO A 321 -14.10 -12.22 16.02
CA PRO A 321 -15.13 -13.21 16.32
C PRO A 321 -15.15 -13.58 17.81
N ILE A 322 -16.34 -13.81 18.34
CA ILE A 322 -16.59 -14.33 19.67
C ILE A 322 -17.68 -15.39 19.59
N LEU A 323 -17.34 -16.65 19.79
CA LEU A 323 -18.31 -17.74 19.84
C LEU A 323 -18.80 -17.97 21.28
N ARG A 324 -20.09 -17.76 21.50
CA ARG A 324 -20.76 -18.06 22.77
C ARG A 324 -21.10 -19.55 22.88
N SER A 325 -21.25 -20.04 24.11
CA SER A 325 -21.59 -21.45 24.39
C SER A 325 -22.96 -21.87 23.88
N ASP A 326 -23.86 -20.92 23.62
CA ASP A 326 -25.18 -21.15 23.02
C ASP A 326 -25.14 -21.22 21.48
N GLY A 327 -23.96 -21.16 20.87
CA GLY A 327 -23.78 -21.20 19.42
C GLY A 327 -23.98 -19.85 18.72
N THR A 328 -24.15 -18.75 19.48
CA THR A 328 -24.18 -17.40 18.90
C THR A 328 -22.76 -16.94 18.58
N LEU A 329 -22.50 -16.60 17.32
CA LEU A 329 -21.30 -15.86 16.91
C LEU A 329 -21.58 -14.38 17.03
N VAL A 330 -20.75 -13.67 17.80
CA VAL A 330 -20.72 -12.20 17.82
C VAL A 330 -19.45 -11.75 17.11
N PHE A 331 -19.53 -10.73 16.27
CA PHE A 331 -18.37 -10.25 15.52
C PHE A 331 -18.53 -8.78 15.13
N THR A 332 -17.44 -8.18 14.65
CA THR A 332 -17.39 -6.81 14.17
C THR A 332 -17.46 -6.80 12.66
N SER A 333 -18.24 -5.88 12.09
CA SER A 333 -18.27 -5.67 10.65
C SER A 333 -18.32 -4.20 10.28
N ARG A 334 -17.65 -3.86 9.18
CA ARG A 334 -17.69 -2.55 8.52
C ARG A 334 -18.55 -2.57 7.26
N ARG A 335 -19.54 -3.48 7.21
CA ARG A 335 -20.45 -3.65 6.08
C ARG A 335 -21.36 -2.45 5.82
N GLU A 336 -21.89 -2.40 4.60
CA GLU A 336 -22.95 -1.45 4.27
C GLU A 336 -24.15 -1.64 5.21
N GLY A 337 -24.75 -0.53 5.61
CA GLY A 337 -25.84 -0.51 6.58
C GLY A 337 -25.40 -0.37 8.03
N SER A 338 -24.11 -0.22 8.35
CA SER A 338 -23.64 0.15 9.71
C SER A 338 -24.38 1.36 10.30
N THR A 339 -24.51 1.38 11.63
CA THR A 339 -25.31 2.36 12.36
C THR A 339 -24.83 3.78 12.10
N GLY A 340 -25.74 4.66 11.68
CA GLY A 340 -25.44 6.04 11.30
C GLY A 340 -24.82 6.21 9.90
N GLY A 341 -24.44 5.13 9.20
CA GLY A 341 -23.98 5.17 7.81
C GLY A 341 -22.70 5.97 7.55
N LYS A 342 -21.96 6.32 8.60
CA LYS A 342 -20.72 7.11 8.48
C LYS A 342 -19.59 6.25 7.95
N LYS A 343 -18.68 6.90 7.23
CA LYS A 343 -17.45 6.33 6.68
C LYS A 343 -16.22 7.05 7.23
N ASP A 344 -15.12 6.33 7.37
CA ASP A 344 -13.82 6.92 7.69
C ASP A 344 -13.19 7.60 6.46
N LYS A 345 -11.97 8.12 6.64
CA LYS A 345 -11.20 8.79 5.59
C LYS A 345 -10.76 7.84 4.47
N GLU A 346 -10.74 6.54 4.73
CA GLU A 346 -10.48 5.48 3.75
C GLU A 346 -11.76 5.04 3.01
N GLY A 347 -12.93 5.57 3.39
CA GLY A 347 -14.22 5.25 2.78
C GLY A 347 -14.90 4.00 3.34
N ASN A 348 -14.36 3.40 4.39
CA ASN A 348 -14.93 2.24 5.06
C ASN A 348 -16.00 2.68 6.06
N PHE A 349 -17.12 1.95 6.15
CA PHE A 349 -18.16 2.26 7.15
C PHE A 349 -17.62 2.09 8.57
N PHE A 350 -18.16 2.83 9.54
CA PHE A 350 -17.80 2.60 10.94
C PHE A 350 -18.24 1.19 11.39
N GLU A 351 -17.47 0.64 12.32
CA GLU A 351 -17.70 -0.67 12.93
C GLU A 351 -19.04 -0.71 13.63
N ASP A 352 -19.77 -1.80 13.38
CA ASP A 352 -20.92 -2.24 14.15
C ASP A 352 -20.67 -3.67 14.64
N ILE A 353 -21.30 -4.02 15.76
CA ILE A 353 -21.30 -5.39 16.29
C ILE A 353 -22.52 -6.13 15.73
N TYR A 354 -22.28 -7.30 15.17
CA TYR A 354 -23.27 -8.20 14.60
C TYR A 354 -23.31 -9.52 15.36
N ILE A 355 -24.44 -10.20 15.28
CA ILE A 355 -24.64 -11.56 15.77
C ILE A 355 -25.10 -12.44 14.61
N SER A 356 -24.71 -13.71 14.64
CA SER A 356 -25.20 -14.76 13.74
C SER A 356 -25.35 -16.06 14.52
N HIS A 357 -26.25 -16.93 14.10
CA HIS A 357 -26.53 -18.20 14.77
C HIS A 357 -26.23 -19.38 13.85
N VAL A 358 -25.82 -20.50 14.45
CA VAL A 358 -25.72 -21.77 13.73
C VAL A 358 -27.11 -22.21 13.28
N GLU A 359 -27.24 -22.63 12.03
CA GLU A 359 -28.48 -23.11 11.44
C GLU A 359 -29.01 -24.36 12.16
N LYS A 360 -30.26 -24.32 12.63
CA LYS A 360 -30.90 -25.45 13.30
C LYS A 360 -31.06 -26.63 12.33
N GLY A 361 -30.64 -27.83 12.76
CA GLY A 361 -30.84 -29.08 12.01
C GLY A 361 -29.76 -29.40 10.98
N THR A 362 -28.73 -28.56 10.83
CA THR A 362 -27.51 -28.91 10.09
C THR A 362 -26.47 -29.51 11.03
N SER A 363 -25.39 -30.09 10.50
CA SER A 363 -24.24 -30.61 11.25
C SER A 363 -23.48 -29.48 11.96
N SER A 364 -24.10 -28.87 12.99
CA SER A 364 -23.56 -28.00 14.06
C SER A 364 -22.55 -26.89 13.69
N SER A 365 -22.38 -26.54 12.41
CA SER A 365 -21.18 -25.82 11.97
C SER A 365 -21.40 -24.81 10.84
N LYS A 366 -22.63 -24.64 10.35
CA LYS A 366 -22.96 -23.65 9.30
C LYS A 366 -23.77 -22.50 9.89
N PHE A 367 -23.30 -21.27 9.67
CA PHE A 367 -24.02 -20.05 10.02
C PHE A 367 -25.02 -19.69 8.91
N SER A 368 -26.01 -18.86 9.22
CA SER A 368 -27.01 -18.41 8.24
C SER A 368 -27.04 -16.88 8.17
N SER A 369 -26.91 -16.33 6.96
CA SER A 369 -27.08 -14.91 6.64
C SER A 369 -28.45 -14.40 7.07
N ALA A 370 -29.48 -15.23 6.98
CA ALA A 370 -30.83 -14.90 7.44
C ALA A 370 -30.90 -14.68 8.97
N SER A 371 -29.91 -15.17 9.72
CA SER A 371 -29.76 -14.94 11.15
C SER A 371 -28.75 -13.85 11.50
N THR A 372 -28.08 -13.27 10.50
CA THR A 372 -27.06 -12.25 10.72
C THR A 372 -27.71 -10.88 10.87
N GLU A 373 -27.66 -10.33 12.07
CA GLU A 373 -28.27 -9.04 12.42
C GLU A 373 -27.37 -8.20 13.33
N LYS A 374 -27.65 -6.90 13.41
CA LYS A 374 -26.98 -6.03 14.38
C LYS A 374 -27.35 -6.43 15.80
N ILE A 375 -26.36 -6.48 16.70
CA ILE A 375 -26.58 -7.01 18.05
C ILE A 375 -27.67 -6.27 18.84
N SER A 376 -27.73 -4.93 18.74
CA SER A 376 -28.76 -4.08 19.37
C SER A 376 -28.50 -2.59 19.09
N ASN A 377 -29.56 -1.79 18.96
CA ASN A 377 -29.48 -0.32 18.95
C ASN A 377 -29.08 0.32 20.30
N ARG A 378 -29.01 -0.47 21.38
CA ARG A 378 -28.45 -0.04 22.68
C ARG A 378 -26.94 -0.23 22.74
N ILE A 379 -26.42 -1.14 21.94
CA ILE A 379 -25.00 -1.38 21.78
C ILE A 379 -24.54 -0.52 20.61
N ASN A 380 -24.85 -0.83 19.36
CA ASN A 380 -24.36 -0.05 18.22
C ASN A 380 -24.86 1.40 18.23
N SER A 381 -23.93 2.31 17.95
CA SER A 381 -24.12 3.76 17.90
C SER A 381 -23.65 4.32 16.55
N PRO A 382 -23.90 5.60 16.24
CA PRO A 382 -23.35 6.25 15.03
C PRO A 382 -21.82 6.48 15.03
N SER A 383 -21.07 5.66 15.77
CA SER A 383 -19.64 5.75 16.06
C SER A 383 -18.98 4.38 15.82
N HIS A 384 -17.67 4.27 15.99
CA HIS A 384 -16.96 2.99 15.93
C HIS A 384 -17.29 2.12 17.15
N ASP A 385 -18.00 1.01 16.94
CA ASP A 385 -18.34 0.01 17.95
C ASP A 385 -17.87 -1.39 17.53
N ALA A 386 -16.85 -1.92 18.20
CA ALA A 386 -16.24 -3.21 17.83
C ALA A 386 -16.27 -4.20 19.00
N ALA A 387 -16.60 -5.45 18.72
CA ALA A 387 -16.63 -6.53 19.69
C ALA A 387 -15.23 -6.81 20.24
N ILE A 388 -15.12 -7.06 21.55
CA ILE A 388 -13.86 -7.45 22.19
C ILE A 388 -14.00 -8.84 22.82
N GLN A 389 -14.92 -9.02 23.76
CA GLN A 389 -15.09 -10.31 24.45
C GLN A 389 -16.47 -10.41 25.11
N PHE A 390 -16.92 -11.63 25.35
CA PHE A 390 -17.97 -11.95 26.31
C PHE A 390 -17.40 -12.58 27.59
N ALA A 391 -17.90 -12.13 28.74
CA ALA A 391 -17.72 -12.79 30.03
C ALA A 391 -19.08 -12.95 30.71
N GLY A 392 -19.60 -14.19 30.73
CA GLY A 392 -20.96 -14.47 31.19
C GLY A 392 -22.01 -13.71 30.37
N ASP A 393 -22.75 -12.82 31.02
CA ASP A 393 -23.76 -11.95 30.42
C ASP A 393 -23.22 -10.56 30.03
N LYS A 394 -21.90 -10.31 30.17
CA LYS A 394 -21.27 -9.03 29.85
C LYS A 394 -20.60 -9.07 28.49
N LEU A 395 -20.91 -8.08 27.66
CA LEU A 395 -20.16 -7.75 26.45
C LEU A 395 -19.17 -6.63 26.75
N PHE A 396 -17.90 -6.91 26.51
CA PHE A 396 -16.83 -5.93 26.41
C PHE A 396 -16.70 -5.54 24.94
N PHE A 397 -16.62 -4.24 24.68
CA PHE A 397 -16.53 -3.73 23.33
C PHE A 397 -15.80 -2.39 23.29
N TYR A 398 -15.14 -2.11 22.17
CA TYR A 398 -14.48 -0.85 21.90
C TYR A 398 -15.51 0.22 21.52
N ARG A 399 -15.34 1.42 22.07
CA ARG A 399 -16.04 2.63 21.61
C ARG A 399 -15.14 3.85 21.76
N ASN A 400 -14.87 4.54 20.65
CA ASN A 400 -14.19 5.85 20.64
C ASN A 400 -12.92 5.90 21.49
N GLY A 401 -12.03 4.92 21.30
CA GLY A 401 -10.74 4.84 21.99
C GLY A 401 -10.78 4.21 23.37
N SER A 402 -11.92 3.68 23.85
CA SER A 402 -12.00 3.08 25.18
C SER A 402 -12.80 1.79 25.18
N VAL A 403 -12.45 0.87 26.09
CA VAL A 403 -13.25 -0.31 26.38
C VAL A 403 -14.49 0.07 27.20
N CYS A 404 -15.64 -0.34 26.69
CA CYS A 404 -16.94 -0.25 27.34
C CYS A 404 -17.46 -1.65 27.69
N VAL A 405 -18.36 -1.69 28.67
CA VAL A 405 -19.03 -2.91 29.12
C VAL A 405 -20.54 -2.67 29.11
N SER A 406 -21.29 -3.62 28.57
CA SER A 406 -22.74 -3.68 28.74
C SER A 406 -23.17 -5.07 29.19
N THR A 407 -24.23 -5.14 30.00
CA THR A 407 -24.75 -6.40 30.55
C THR A 407 -26.06 -6.78 29.85
N LEU A 408 -26.17 -8.02 29.39
CA LEU A 408 -27.35 -8.60 28.78
C LEU A 408 -28.27 -9.14 29.87
N ASN A 409 -29.49 -8.64 29.96
CA ASN A 409 -30.49 -9.24 30.83
C ASN A 409 -31.02 -10.54 30.20
N LEU A 410 -30.54 -11.69 30.69
CA LEU A 410 -30.89 -13.01 30.16
C LEU A 410 -32.40 -13.34 30.26
N LYS A 411 -33.17 -12.66 31.14
CA LYS A 411 -34.61 -12.93 31.29
C LYS A 411 -35.45 -12.31 30.19
N ASN A 412 -35.02 -11.17 29.62
CA ASN A 412 -35.80 -10.42 28.64
C ASN A 412 -35.03 -10.05 27.36
N GLY A 413 -33.76 -10.47 27.25
CA GLY A 413 -32.90 -10.24 26.08
C GLY A 413 -32.46 -8.78 25.89
N LYS A 414 -32.66 -7.89 26.88
CA LYS A 414 -32.33 -6.46 26.73
C LYS A 414 -30.94 -6.14 27.27
N TRP A 415 -30.21 -5.34 26.50
CA TRP A 415 -28.93 -4.76 26.92
C TRP A 415 -29.12 -3.61 27.91
N GLY A 416 -28.27 -3.59 28.94
CA GLY A 416 -28.09 -2.45 29.82
C GLY A 416 -27.46 -1.25 29.09
N LYS A 417 -27.37 -0.12 29.80
CA LYS A 417 -26.63 1.04 29.30
C LYS A 417 -25.14 0.71 29.27
N PRO A 418 -24.43 0.93 28.15
CA PRO A 418 -22.99 0.77 28.14
C PRO A 418 -22.29 1.74 29.10
N GLU A 419 -21.34 1.22 29.87
CA GLU A 419 -20.48 1.99 30.77
C GLU A 419 -19.02 1.84 30.35
N LYS A 420 -18.22 2.90 30.49
CA LYS A 420 -16.77 2.78 30.35
C LYS A 420 -16.23 1.85 31.44
N LEU A 421 -15.20 1.09 31.11
CA LEU A 421 -14.50 0.25 32.07
C LEU A 421 -14.01 1.06 33.27
N LYS A 422 -14.39 0.67 34.49
CA LYS A 422 -14.00 1.34 35.73
C LYS A 422 -12.60 0.91 36.14
N ARG A 423 -11.65 1.85 36.09
CA ARG A 423 -10.24 1.61 36.39
C ARG A 423 -9.62 2.80 37.11
N ASN A 424 -8.54 2.55 37.87
CA ASN A 424 -7.85 3.59 38.63
C ASN A 424 -7.28 4.71 37.75
N GLU A 425 -6.86 4.38 36.52
CA GLU A 425 -6.29 5.32 35.57
C GLU A 425 -6.90 5.07 34.19
N ASN A 426 -7.39 6.13 33.54
CA ASN A 426 -7.95 6.06 32.19
C ASN A 426 -7.14 6.98 31.26
N PRO A 427 -5.98 6.52 30.76
CA PRO A 427 -5.16 7.33 29.87
C PRO A 427 -5.93 7.66 28.58
N SER A 428 -5.61 8.81 27.99
CA SER A 428 -5.97 9.10 26.60
C SER A 428 -5.05 8.26 25.69
N ALA A 429 -5.43 7.01 25.48
CA ALA A 429 -4.71 6.02 24.68
C ALA A 429 -5.71 5.29 23.77
N PHE A 430 -5.22 4.75 22.66
CA PHE A 430 -5.96 3.81 21.83
C PHE A 430 -5.91 2.42 22.45
N GLU A 431 -7.08 1.80 22.64
CA GLU A 431 -7.24 0.52 23.36
C GLU A 431 -8.14 -0.45 22.57
N PRO A 432 -7.60 -1.09 21.52
CA PRO A 432 -8.40 -1.81 20.53
C PRO A 432 -8.97 -3.14 21.04
N SER A 433 -8.28 -3.83 21.94
CA SER A 433 -8.68 -5.17 22.39
C SER A 433 -8.34 -5.44 23.85
N ALA A 434 -9.05 -6.40 24.44
CA ALA A 434 -8.89 -6.85 25.81
C ALA A 434 -9.31 -8.32 25.97
N ALA A 435 -8.79 -8.97 27.00
CA ALA A 435 -9.19 -10.30 27.41
C ALA A 435 -9.26 -10.42 28.93
N LEU A 436 -10.31 -11.04 29.42
CA LEU A 436 -10.55 -11.32 30.84
C LEU A 436 -10.18 -12.76 31.15
N SER A 437 -9.46 -12.97 32.25
CA SER A 437 -9.14 -14.30 32.77
C SER A 437 -10.42 -15.07 33.12
N PRO A 438 -10.38 -16.42 33.09
CA PRO A 438 -11.56 -17.25 33.40
C PRO A 438 -12.17 -17.01 34.80
N ASP A 439 -11.36 -16.59 35.77
CA ASP A 439 -11.78 -16.26 37.14
C ASP A 439 -12.24 -14.79 37.30
N GLU A 440 -12.23 -14.02 36.21
CA GLU A 440 -12.55 -12.60 36.15
C GLU A 440 -11.73 -11.70 37.09
N GLN A 441 -10.57 -12.16 37.55
CA GLN A 441 -9.70 -11.39 38.45
C GLN A 441 -8.62 -10.60 37.72
N THR A 442 -8.31 -10.98 36.48
CA THR A 442 -7.23 -10.39 35.71
C THR A 442 -7.73 -9.95 34.33
N LEU A 443 -7.48 -8.69 33.98
CA LEU A 443 -7.78 -8.14 32.66
C LEU A 443 -6.47 -7.89 31.91
N TYR A 444 -6.36 -8.43 30.71
CA TYR A 444 -5.35 -8.10 29.71
C TYR A 444 -5.94 -7.06 28.78
N LEU A 445 -5.21 -5.97 28.53
CA LEU A 445 -5.67 -4.85 27.71
C LEU A 445 -4.53 -4.37 26.82
N VAL A 446 -4.82 -4.22 25.54
CA VAL A 446 -3.90 -3.68 24.55
C VAL A 446 -3.99 -2.15 24.56
N SER A 447 -2.85 -1.46 24.53
CA SER A 447 -2.82 -0.01 24.62
C SER A 447 -1.54 0.61 24.05
N ASP A 448 -1.64 1.76 23.38
CA ASP A 448 -0.50 2.60 22.93
C ASP A 448 -0.06 3.64 23.97
N ARG A 449 -0.36 3.40 25.25
CA ARG A 449 -0.05 4.35 26.33
C ARG A 449 1.46 4.61 26.44
N ASN A 450 1.78 5.81 26.91
CA ASN A 450 3.18 6.20 27.18
C ASN A 450 3.86 5.22 28.15
N GLY A 451 5.13 4.89 27.86
CA GLY A 451 5.96 4.00 28.68
C GLY A 451 5.87 2.52 28.31
N GLY A 452 5.26 2.17 27.16
CA GLY A 452 5.35 0.86 26.54
C GLY A 452 6.70 0.56 25.86
N HIS A 453 6.81 -0.64 25.31
CA HIS A 453 7.95 -1.16 24.56
C HIS A 453 7.89 -0.78 23.07
N GLY A 454 6.70 -0.64 22.49
CA GLY A 454 6.52 -0.38 21.06
C GLY A 454 5.27 0.41 20.72
N GLY A 455 4.60 0.02 19.63
CA GLY A 455 3.39 0.66 19.15
C GLY A 455 2.21 0.35 20.08
N LEU A 456 1.64 -0.84 19.93
CA LEU A 456 0.62 -1.37 20.83
C LEU A 456 1.22 -2.43 21.75
N ASP A 457 1.00 -2.27 23.05
CA ASP A 457 1.52 -3.17 24.08
C ASP A 457 0.39 -3.84 24.87
N ILE A 458 0.63 -5.06 25.36
CA ILE A 458 -0.28 -5.77 26.27
C ILE A 458 0.05 -5.42 27.73
N TYR A 459 -0.97 -4.99 28.47
CA TYR A 459 -0.92 -4.70 29.90
C TYR A 459 -1.87 -5.61 30.67
N ARG A 460 -1.51 -5.93 31.91
CA ARG A 460 -2.34 -6.70 32.86
C ARG A 460 -2.83 -5.81 33.99
N TYR A 461 -4.06 -6.03 34.41
CA TYR A 461 -4.71 -5.37 35.55
C TYR A 461 -5.28 -6.42 36.47
N GLU A 462 -5.13 -6.19 37.78
CA GLU A 462 -5.83 -6.98 38.79
C GLU A 462 -7.11 -6.27 39.22
N LYS A 463 -8.18 -7.03 39.45
CA LYS A 463 -9.43 -6.52 39.99
C LYS A 463 -9.29 -6.26 41.48
N LEU A 464 -9.66 -5.06 41.92
CA LEU A 464 -9.65 -4.70 43.33
C LEU A 464 -10.94 -5.18 44.03
N PRO A 465 -10.96 -5.32 45.37
CA PRO A 465 -12.16 -5.75 46.12
C PRO A 465 -13.40 -4.87 45.91
N ASN A 466 -13.21 -3.60 45.53
CA ASN A 466 -14.30 -2.67 45.21
C ASN A 466 -14.83 -2.82 43.77
N GLY A 467 -14.33 -3.79 43.00
CA GLY A 467 -14.73 -4.06 41.61
C GLY A 467 -14.08 -3.15 40.55
N ILE A 468 -13.15 -2.27 40.95
CA ILE A 468 -12.41 -1.39 40.04
C ILE A 468 -11.13 -2.11 39.58
N TRP A 469 -10.74 -1.95 38.31
CA TRP A 469 -9.44 -2.44 37.83
C TRP A 469 -8.30 -1.58 38.37
N GLY A 470 -7.28 -2.24 38.90
CA GLY A 470 -6.12 -1.62 39.53
C GLY A 470 -5.21 -0.84 38.58
N LYS A 471 -3.92 -0.77 38.91
CA LYS A 471 -2.93 -0.13 38.04
C LYS A 471 -2.46 -1.09 36.94
N PRO A 472 -2.16 -0.59 35.74
CA PRO A 472 -1.61 -1.40 34.66
C PRO A 472 -0.20 -1.91 35.00
N LYS A 473 0.07 -3.17 34.68
CA LYS A 473 1.41 -3.75 34.63
C LYS A 473 1.71 -4.20 33.20
N ASN A 474 2.74 -3.63 32.57
CA ASN A 474 3.17 -4.07 31.23
C ASN A 474 3.64 -5.55 31.29
N LEU A 475 3.30 -6.36 30.29
CA LEU A 475 3.69 -7.77 30.26
C LEU A 475 5.19 -8.02 29.98
N GLY A 476 5.94 -6.96 29.68
CA GLY A 476 7.39 -6.95 29.51
C GLY A 476 7.84 -7.39 28.11
N ALA A 477 9.14 -7.23 27.85
CA ALA A 477 9.77 -7.43 26.55
C ALA A 477 9.75 -8.88 26.01
N VAL A 478 9.28 -9.86 26.80
CA VAL A 478 9.05 -11.23 26.30
C VAL A 478 7.80 -11.27 25.43
N ILE A 479 6.77 -10.52 25.80
CA ILE A 479 5.49 -10.45 25.09
C ILE A 479 5.45 -9.25 24.16
N ASN A 480 5.78 -8.06 24.68
CA ASN A 480 5.70 -6.81 23.96
C ASN A 480 6.98 -6.54 23.17
N THR A 481 6.84 -6.07 21.93
CA THR A 481 7.94 -5.81 21.01
C THR A 481 8.02 -4.33 20.66
N PRO A 482 9.01 -3.88 19.87
CA PRO A 482 8.99 -2.51 19.33
C PRO A 482 7.87 -2.26 18.29
N TYR A 483 7.07 -3.26 17.96
CA TYR A 483 5.98 -3.20 16.97
C TYR A 483 4.62 -3.25 17.67
N ASP A 484 3.56 -3.65 16.96
CA ASP A 484 2.21 -3.74 17.52
C ASP A 484 1.90 -5.16 17.99
N GLU A 485 1.42 -5.29 19.21
CA GLU A 485 0.70 -6.45 19.75
C GLU A 485 -0.81 -6.12 19.87
N ASP A 486 -1.68 -6.97 19.36
CA ASP A 486 -3.14 -6.80 19.43
C ASP A 486 -3.87 -8.16 19.50
N GLY A 487 -5.20 -8.17 19.51
CA GLY A 487 -6.03 -9.37 19.46
C GLY A 487 -5.72 -10.37 20.56
N VAL A 488 -5.66 -9.88 21.81
CA VAL A 488 -5.33 -10.69 22.97
C VAL A 488 -6.50 -11.61 23.37
N PHE A 489 -6.19 -12.84 23.76
CA PHE A 489 -7.11 -13.84 24.27
C PHE A 489 -6.42 -14.70 25.32
N ILE A 490 -7.11 -15.03 26.42
CA ILE A 490 -6.59 -15.91 27.47
C ILE A 490 -7.39 -17.21 27.49
N GLY A 491 -6.69 -18.34 27.46
CA GLY A 491 -7.26 -19.67 27.49
C GLY A 491 -8.03 -19.96 28.79
N LYS A 492 -8.89 -20.98 28.73
CA LYS A 492 -9.69 -21.44 29.88
C LYS A 492 -8.85 -21.93 31.07
N ASP A 493 -7.61 -22.30 30.81
CA ASP A 493 -6.63 -22.67 31.84
C ASP A 493 -6.12 -21.46 32.64
N GLY A 494 -6.43 -20.23 32.21
CA GLY A 494 -5.93 -18.99 32.79
C GLY A 494 -4.42 -18.79 32.64
N LYS A 495 -3.75 -19.62 31.83
CA LYS A 495 -2.29 -19.67 31.71
C LYS A 495 -1.80 -19.55 30.29
N THR A 496 -2.60 -19.91 29.29
CA THR A 496 -2.20 -19.81 27.88
C THR A 496 -2.72 -18.52 27.28
N LEU A 497 -1.82 -17.58 26.96
CA LEU A 497 -2.12 -16.33 26.28
C LEU A 497 -1.94 -16.51 24.78
N TYR A 498 -2.97 -16.17 24.02
CA TYR A 498 -2.91 -16.00 22.58
C TYR A 498 -2.95 -14.50 22.27
N PHE A 499 -2.15 -14.06 21.33
CA PHE A 499 -2.13 -12.65 20.90
C PHE A 499 -1.55 -12.57 19.49
N SER A 500 -1.83 -11.48 18.80
CA SER A 500 -1.34 -11.22 17.45
C SER A 500 -0.23 -10.18 17.52
N SER A 501 0.87 -10.36 16.78
CA SER A 501 2.00 -9.42 16.82
C SER A 501 2.62 -9.22 15.45
N LYS A 502 3.03 -7.97 15.18
CA LYS A 502 3.92 -7.62 14.04
C LYS A 502 5.40 -7.86 14.36
N GLY A 503 5.72 -8.19 15.60
CA GLY A 503 7.06 -8.48 16.06
C GLY A 503 7.40 -9.96 16.03
N HIS A 504 8.23 -10.38 16.99
CA HIS A 504 8.67 -11.76 17.17
C HIS A 504 9.24 -12.39 15.86
N LYS A 505 9.22 -13.72 15.78
CA LYS A 505 9.41 -14.42 14.50
C LYS A 505 8.04 -14.48 13.81
N SER A 506 7.69 -13.39 13.14
CA SER A 506 6.49 -13.31 12.28
C SER A 506 6.83 -13.70 10.83
N MET A 507 5.85 -14.17 10.08
CA MET A 507 5.94 -14.44 8.64
C MET A 507 5.21 -13.40 7.79
N GLY A 508 4.36 -12.56 8.38
CA GLY A 508 3.52 -11.59 7.68
C GLY A 508 3.44 -10.23 8.37
N GLY A 509 2.25 -9.62 8.31
CA GLY A 509 1.89 -8.46 9.09
C GLY A 509 1.69 -8.86 10.56
N TYR A 510 0.45 -8.94 11.02
CA TYR A 510 0.12 -9.62 12.27
C TYR A 510 0.16 -11.13 12.10
N ASP A 511 0.84 -11.79 13.03
CA ASP A 511 0.79 -13.25 13.18
C ASP A 511 0.24 -13.60 14.57
N ILE A 512 -0.51 -14.69 14.67
CA ILE A 512 -1.00 -15.22 15.94
C ILE A 512 0.11 -16.03 16.64
N PHE A 513 0.39 -15.66 17.88
CA PHE A 513 1.32 -16.33 18.78
C PHE A 513 0.60 -16.89 20.01
N LYS A 514 1.21 -17.90 20.62
CA LYS A 514 0.85 -18.38 21.96
C LYS A 514 2.03 -18.25 22.93
N SER A 515 1.75 -17.95 24.20
CA SER A 515 2.71 -17.98 25.30
C SER A 515 2.05 -18.55 26.55
N THR A 516 2.80 -19.27 27.38
CA THR A 516 2.29 -19.90 28.61
C THR A 516 2.86 -19.22 29.84
N TYR A 517 2.01 -18.94 30.82
CA TYR A 517 2.40 -18.36 32.10
C TYR A 517 2.87 -19.45 33.06
N ASN A 518 4.09 -19.27 33.58
CA ASN A 518 4.62 -20.09 34.66
C ASN A 518 4.38 -19.37 35.99
N SER A 519 3.44 -19.89 36.78
CA SER A 519 3.08 -19.32 38.09
C SER A 519 4.21 -19.40 39.12
N SER A 520 5.15 -20.35 38.99
CA SER A 520 6.26 -20.53 39.94
C SER A 520 7.37 -19.49 39.73
N THR A 521 7.57 -19.04 38.49
CA THR A 521 8.58 -18.02 38.15
C THR A 521 7.96 -16.65 37.88
N GLU A 522 6.63 -16.56 37.86
CA GLU A 522 5.84 -15.40 37.45
C GLU A 522 6.19 -14.86 36.06
N THR A 523 6.63 -15.71 35.14
CA THR A 523 7.07 -15.33 33.80
C THR A 523 6.25 -15.97 32.70
N TRP A 524 6.17 -15.26 31.57
CA TRP A 524 5.67 -15.80 30.30
C TRP A 524 6.77 -16.57 29.57
N SER A 525 6.41 -17.65 28.89
CA SER A 525 7.30 -18.32 27.96
C SER A 525 7.57 -17.45 26.73
N LYS A 526 8.64 -17.76 26.00
CA LYS A 526 8.86 -17.15 24.68
C LYS A 526 7.64 -17.43 23.78
N PRO A 527 7.12 -16.42 23.06
CA PRO A 527 5.99 -16.62 22.15
C PRO A 527 6.32 -17.61 21.02
N GLU A 528 5.38 -18.52 20.77
CA GLU A 528 5.42 -19.51 19.70
C GLU A 528 4.42 -19.12 18.62
N ASN A 529 4.88 -19.01 17.38
CA ASN A 529 4.03 -18.74 16.22
C ASN A 529 3.12 -19.96 15.96
N LEU A 530 1.82 -19.75 15.71
CA LEU A 530 0.88 -20.86 15.43
C LEU A 530 1.12 -21.58 14.10
N GLY A 531 1.97 -21.02 13.24
CA GLY A 531 2.45 -21.65 12.01
C GLY A 531 1.49 -21.54 10.83
N TYR A 532 1.97 -21.95 9.66
CA TYR A 532 1.16 -22.03 8.45
C TYR A 532 0.31 -23.31 8.47
N PRO A 533 -0.99 -23.30 8.09
CA PRO A 533 -1.73 -22.23 7.40
C PRO A 533 -2.56 -21.31 8.31
N VAL A 534 -2.37 -21.35 9.63
CA VAL A 534 -3.06 -20.44 10.55
C VAL A 534 -2.60 -19.00 10.28
N ASN A 535 -1.29 -18.78 10.32
CA ASN A 535 -0.64 -17.54 9.91
C ASN A 535 -0.21 -17.60 8.44
N THR A 536 -0.15 -16.43 7.82
CA THR A 536 0.10 -16.18 6.41
C THR A 536 1.03 -14.98 6.25
N GLY A 537 1.40 -14.63 5.02
CA GLY A 537 2.15 -13.41 4.75
C GLY A 537 1.36 -12.11 4.93
N GLY A 538 0.05 -12.20 5.24
CA GLY A 538 -0.86 -11.10 5.50
C GLY A 538 -1.03 -10.79 6.99
N ASP A 539 -2.18 -10.23 7.36
CA ASP A 539 -2.59 -10.01 8.74
C ASP A 539 -3.50 -11.15 9.21
N ASP A 540 -3.09 -11.85 10.27
CA ASP A 540 -3.84 -12.89 10.97
C ASP A 540 -4.00 -12.48 12.44
N ILE A 541 -5.25 -12.22 12.86
CA ILE A 541 -5.53 -11.50 14.12
C ILE A 541 -6.83 -11.95 14.80
N TYR A 542 -7.01 -11.56 16.07
CA TYR A 542 -8.22 -11.81 16.87
C TYR A 542 -8.54 -13.30 17.06
N PHE A 543 -7.52 -14.08 17.39
CA PHE A 543 -7.69 -15.48 17.76
C PHE A 543 -8.59 -15.63 18.99
N MET A 544 -9.51 -16.58 18.92
CA MET A 544 -10.31 -17.02 20.06
C MET A 544 -10.52 -18.54 20.03
N MET A 545 -10.46 -19.18 21.19
CA MET A 545 -10.75 -20.62 21.32
C MET A 545 -12.24 -20.87 21.59
N ALA A 546 -12.87 -21.75 20.82
CA ALA A 546 -14.27 -22.10 21.02
C ALA A 546 -14.51 -22.67 22.43
N PRO A 547 -15.72 -22.51 23.01
CA PRO A 547 -16.00 -23.02 24.34
C PRO A 547 -15.75 -24.54 24.52
N ASN A 548 -15.90 -25.35 23.48
CA ASN A 548 -15.59 -26.79 23.57
C ASN A 548 -14.09 -27.12 23.42
N GLY A 549 -13.25 -26.16 23.00
CA GLY A 549 -11.82 -26.37 22.79
C GLY A 549 -11.44 -27.11 21.50
N GLU A 550 -12.42 -27.63 20.74
CA GLU A 550 -12.18 -28.40 19.52
C GLU A 550 -11.86 -27.51 18.30
N ARG A 551 -12.28 -26.24 18.37
CA ARG A 551 -12.20 -25.28 17.27
C ARG A 551 -11.70 -23.94 17.77
N ALA A 552 -11.13 -23.15 16.89
CA ALA A 552 -10.83 -21.74 17.12
C ALA A 552 -11.36 -20.88 15.98
N TYR A 553 -11.46 -19.58 16.20
CA TYR A 553 -11.85 -18.60 15.20
C TYR A 553 -10.85 -17.44 15.22
N TYR A 554 -10.68 -16.80 14.08
CA TYR A 554 -9.81 -15.65 13.92
C TYR A 554 -10.18 -14.87 12.65
N ALA A 555 -9.60 -13.71 12.46
CA ALA A 555 -9.74 -12.91 11.26
C ALA A 555 -8.44 -12.91 10.45
N SER A 556 -8.54 -12.92 9.12
CA SER A 556 -7.38 -12.89 8.22
C SER A 556 -7.68 -12.14 6.92
N ASP A 557 -6.68 -11.44 6.37
CA ASP A 557 -6.73 -10.84 5.02
C ASP A 557 -6.15 -11.74 3.92
N LYS A 558 -6.01 -13.05 4.20
CA LYS A 558 -5.48 -14.01 3.23
C LYS A 558 -6.25 -14.01 1.92
N ASN A 559 -5.51 -14.23 0.83
CA ASN A 559 -6.06 -14.28 -0.51
C ASN A 559 -7.11 -15.38 -0.67
N GLY A 560 -8.14 -15.10 -1.48
CA GLY A 560 -9.27 -16.01 -1.72
C GLY A 560 -10.45 -15.82 -0.76
N GLY A 561 -10.38 -14.85 0.15
CA GLY A 561 -11.51 -14.37 0.94
C GLY A 561 -12.52 -13.53 0.14
N PHE A 562 -13.60 -13.12 0.81
CA PHE A 562 -14.66 -12.28 0.27
C PHE A 562 -14.29 -10.79 0.31
N GLY A 563 -13.59 -10.34 1.35
CA GLY A 563 -13.28 -8.94 1.58
C GLY A 563 -11.88 -8.68 2.12
N ASP A 564 -11.73 -7.49 2.73
CA ASP A 564 -10.45 -6.99 3.24
C ASP A 564 -9.97 -7.78 4.48
N MET A 565 -10.90 -8.21 5.32
CA MET A 565 -10.68 -9.13 6.45
C MET A 565 -11.87 -10.07 6.51
N ASP A 566 -11.60 -11.36 6.63
CA ASP A 566 -12.62 -12.41 6.74
C ASP A 566 -12.43 -13.19 8.03
N ILE A 567 -13.53 -13.71 8.58
CA ILE A 567 -13.53 -14.63 9.72
C ILE A 567 -13.35 -16.07 9.23
N TYR A 568 -12.39 -16.76 9.83
CA TYR A 568 -12.06 -18.16 9.57
C TYR A 568 -12.23 -19.01 10.83
N ARG A 569 -12.48 -20.29 10.62
CA ARG A 569 -12.50 -21.33 11.65
C ARG A 569 -11.29 -22.25 11.48
N ILE A 570 -10.66 -22.56 12.60
CA ILE A 570 -9.62 -23.58 12.73
C ILE A 570 -10.25 -24.82 13.35
N THR A 571 -10.04 -25.98 12.73
CA THR A 571 -10.30 -27.29 13.35
C THR A 571 -8.96 -27.99 13.55
N PHE A 572 -8.63 -28.28 14.82
CA PHE A 572 -7.41 -28.98 15.16
C PHE A 572 -7.58 -30.47 14.85
N ILE A 573 -6.65 -31.04 14.09
CA ILE A 573 -6.65 -32.47 13.79
C ILE A 573 -5.77 -33.14 14.84
N GLU A 574 -6.36 -33.98 15.69
CA GLU A 574 -5.60 -34.79 16.63
C GLU A 574 -4.59 -35.63 15.85
N LYS A 575 -3.34 -35.70 16.33
CA LYS A 575 -2.40 -36.68 15.80
C LYS A 575 -2.92 -38.04 16.22
N GLU A 576 -3.17 -38.95 15.28
CA GLU A 576 -3.31 -40.36 15.62
C GLU A 576 -2.05 -40.76 16.40
N ASP A 577 -2.23 -41.18 17.65
CA ASP A 577 -1.15 -41.77 18.43
C ASP A 577 -0.68 -43.01 17.66
N THR A 578 0.46 -42.89 16.97
CA THR A 578 1.20 -44.05 16.48
C THR A 578 1.77 -44.76 17.69
N ASN A 579 0.97 -45.66 18.27
CA ASN A 579 1.38 -46.63 19.28
C ASN A 579 2.47 -47.57 18.75
#